data_AF-A0A9X7N4U8-F1
#
_entry.id   AF-A0A9X7N4U8-F1
#
_cell.length_a   1.000
_cell.length_b   1.000
_cell.length_c   1.000
_cell.angle_alpha   90.00
_cell.angle_beta   90.00
_cell.angle_gamma   90.00
#
_symmetry.space_group_name_H-M   'P 1'
#
loop_
_entity.id
_entity.type
_entity.pdbx_description
1 polymer ?
#
loop_
_entity_poly.entity_id
_entity_poly.type
_entity_poly.pdbx_seq_one_letter_code
_entity_poly.pdbx_strand_id
1 'polypeptide(L)'
;MEDRDLELMEAAVTAFLCLVPALAEQIEQSVPVGSTRAERNLHRQQKGWAELCHSARRTGVDPMEFARQVILMHRQDQQTRSLN
;
A
#
# COMPACT_ATOMS: atom_id res chain seq x y z
N MET A 1 18.22 -5.22 1.83
CA MET A 1 16.97 -5.12 1.06
C MET A 1 17.38 -4.63 -0.30
N GLU A 2 17.10 -5.39 -1.34
CA GLU A 2 17.52 -5.04 -2.69
C GLU A 2 16.65 -3.88 -3.21
N ASP A 3 17.16 -3.01 -4.07
CA ASP A 3 16.40 -1.87 -4.62
C ASP A 3 15.07 -2.31 -5.26
N ARG A 4 15.07 -3.52 -5.82
CA ARG A 4 13.90 -4.18 -6.40
C ARG A 4 12.80 -4.49 -5.36
N ASP A 5 13.17 -4.81 -4.13
CA ASP A 5 12.21 -5.04 -3.05
C ASP A 5 11.57 -3.72 -2.60
N LEU A 6 12.35 -2.64 -2.60
CA LEU A 6 11.85 -1.30 -2.26
C LEU A 6 10.81 -0.82 -3.27
N GLU A 7 11.11 -0.93 -4.57
CA GLU A 7 10.15 -0.58 -5.63
C GLU A 7 8.86 -1.41 -5.54
N LEU A 8 9.00 -2.71 -5.26
CA LEU A 8 7.87 -3.61 -5.08
C LEU A 8 7.01 -3.19 -3.88
N MET A 9 7.64 -2.85 -2.75
CA MET A 9 6.97 -2.37 -1.55
C MET A 9 6.20 -1.09 -1.82
N GLU A 10 6.82 -0.10 -2.47
CA GLU A 10 6.15 1.17 -2.79
C GLU A 10 4.96 0.99 -3.72
N ALA A 11 5.10 0.13 -4.74
CA ALA A 11 4.01 -0.22 -5.65
C ALA A 11 2.88 -0.95 -4.92
N ALA A 12 3.20 -1.87 -4.01
CA ALA A 12 2.23 -2.64 -3.24
C ALA A 12 1.46 -1.75 -2.26
N VAL A 13 2.14 -0.84 -1.56
CA VAL A 13 1.47 0.13 -0.68
C VAL A 13 0.52 1.02 -1.47
N THR A 14 0.97 1.53 -2.63
CA THR A 14 0.11 2.35 -3.49
C THR A 14 -1.15 1.58 -3.92
N ALA A 15 -0.98 0.36 -4.42
CA ALA A 15 -2.08 -0.52 -4.81
C ALA A 15 -3.01 -0.83 -3.62
N PHE A 16 -2.45 -1.14 -2.45
CA PHE A 16 -3.22 -1.48 -1.26
C PHE A 16 -4.11 -0.32 -0.79
N LEU A 17 -3.55 0.89 -0.76
CA LEU A 17 -4.28 2.08 -0.33
C LEU A 17 -5.35 2.51 -1.35
N CYS A 18 -5.15 2.23 -2.65
CA CYS A 18 -6.20 2.39 -3.65
C CYS A 18 -7.35 1.39 -3.48
N LEU A 19 -7.02 0.15 -3.10
CA LEU A 19 -8.00 -0.93 -2.88
C LEU A 19 -8.75 -0.78 -1.55
N VAL A 20 -8.15 -0.10 -0.56
CA VAL A 20 -8.74 0.13 0.77
C VAL A 20 -8.79 1.63 1.08
N PRO A 21 -9.73 2.40 0.49
CA PRO A 21 -9.76 3.87 0.64
C PRO A 21 -9.90 4.33 2.08
N ALA A 22 -10.68 3.62 2.90
CA ALA A 22 -10.85 3.95 4.33
C ALA A 22 -9.52 3.89 5.10
N LEU A 23 -8.62 2.95 4.75
CA LEU A 23 -7.29 2.89 5.35
C LEU A 23 -6.41 4.04 4.87
N ALA A 24 -6.49 4.40 3.60
CA ALA A 24 -5.77 5.56 3.05
C ALA A 24 -6.17 6.85 3.79
N GLU A 25 -7.46 7.07 4.01
CA GLU A 25 -7.96 8.22 4.78
C GLU A 25 -7.45 8.22 6.23
N GLN A 26 -7.49 7.08 6.92
CA GLN A 26 -6.96 6.97 8.28
C GLN A 26 -5.47 7.30 8.35
N ILE A 27 -4.69 6.83 7.38
CA ILE A 27 -3.25 7.12 7.31
C ILE A 27 -3.03 8.62 7.08
N GLU A 28 -3.75 9.25 6.16
CA GLU A 28 -3.63 10.70 5.90
C GLU A 28 -4.03 11.55 7.11
N GLN A 29 -5.03 11.13 7.89
CA GLN A 29 -5.43 11.80 9.13
C GLN A 29 -4.39 11.66 10.25
N SER A 30 -3.56 10.61 10.21
CA SER A 30 -2.50 10.38 11.19
C SER A 30 -1.22 11.18 10.94
N VAL A 31 -1.14 11.92 9.83
CA VAL A 31 0.00 12.74 9.46
C VAL A 31 0.06 14.02 10.33
N PRO A 32 1.20 14.35 10.95
CA PRO A 32 1.34 15.58 11.71
C PRO A 32 1.06 16.86 10.90
N VAL A 33 0.44 17.84 11.56
CA VAL A 33 0.23 19.17 10.97
C VAL A 33 1.59 19.84 10.75
N GLY A 34 1.80 20.39 9.54
CA GLY A 34 3.05 21.03 9.16
C GLY A 34 4.07 20.09 8.50
N SER A 35 3.79 18.79 8.37
CA SER A 35 4.66 17.88 7.60
C SER A 35 4.80 18.30 6.14
N THR A 36 6.04 18.32 5.66
CA THR A 36 6.38 18.51 4.25
C THR A 36 5.86 17.36 3.40
N ARG A 37 5.69 17.58 2.10
CA ARG A 37 5.23 16.54 1.17
C ARG A 37 6.08 15.26 1.23
N ALA A 38 7.40 15.38 1.38
CA ALA A 38 8.29 14.23 1.49
C ALA A 38 8.02 13.41 2.76
N GLU A 39 7.83 14.08 3.91
CA GLU A 39 7.51 13.41 5.17
C GLU A 39 6.14 12.74 5.12
N ARG A 40 5.14 13.38 4.48
CA ARG A 40 3.82 12.78 4.26
C ARG A 40 3.92 11.50 3.44
N ASN A 41 4.67 11.55 2.34
CA ASN A 41 4.88 10.38 1.48
C ASN A 41 5.58 9.25 2.23
N LEU A 42 6.64 9.57 2.99
CA LEU A 42 7.36 8.59 3.80
C LEU A 42 6.44 7.96 4.85
N HIS A 43 5.66 8.76 5.57
CA HIS A 43 4.70 8.28 6.57
C HIS A 43 3.65 7.36 5.94
N ARG A 44 3.12 7.75 4.78
CA ARG A 44 2.18 6.93 4.01
C ARG A 44 2.78 5.58 3.61
N GLN A 45 4.01 5.58 3.12
CA GLN A 45 4.71 4.34 2.76
C GLN A 45 4.93 3.43 3.97
N GLN A 46 5.42 3.98 5.08
CA GLN A 46 5.70 3.21 6.30
C GLN A 46 4.43 2.61 6.91
N LYS A 47 3.37 3.42 7.06
CA LYS A 47 2.09 2.96 7.62
C LYS A 47 1.39 1.99 6.69
N GLY A 48 1.35 2.29 5.40
CA GLY A 48 0.74 1.41 4.41
C GLY A 48 1.44 0.04 4.36
N TRP A 49 2.77 0.00 4.42
CA TRP A 49 3.51 -1.25 4.45
C TRP A 49 3.28 -2.05 5.73
N ALA A 50 3.24 -1.37 6.89
CA ALA A 50 2.96 -2.01 8.17
C ALA A 50 1.59 -2.70 8.18
N GLU A 51 0.57 -2.04 7.65
CA GLU A 51 -0.81 -2.57 7.58
C GLU A 51 -0.94 -3.71 6.56
N LEU A 52 -0.22 -3.61 5.43
CA LEU A 52 -0.11 -4.71 4.47
C LEU A 52 0.53 -5.93 5.13
N CYS A 53 1.65 -5.77 5.84
CA CYS A 53 2.29 -6.84 6.58
C CYS A 53 1.38 -7.43 7.66
N HIS A 54 0.62 -6.59 8.37
CA HIS A 54 -0.36 -7.05 9.35
C HIS A 54 -1.44 -7.92 8.69
N SER A 55 -1.96 -7.48 7.54
CA SER A 55 -2.95 -8.22 6.75
C SER A 55 -2.41 -9.56 6.27
N ALA A 56 -1.19 -9.59 5.74
CA ALA A 56 -0.51 -10.82 5.31
C ALA A 56 -0.35 -11.82 6.45
N ARG A 57 0.06 -11.36 7.64
CA ARG A 57 0.17 -12.24 8.83
C ARG A 57 -1.17 -12.82 9.25
N ARG A 58 -2.25 -12.04 9.19
CA ARG A 58 -3.61 -12.51 9.54
C ARG A 58 -4.14 -13.57 8.59
N THR A 59 -3.68 -13.57 7.34
CA THR A 59 -4.03 -14.58 6.33
C THR A 59 -3.03 -15.72 6.24
N GLY A 60 -1.95 -15.70 7.02
CA GLY A 60 -0.89 -16.71 6.99
C GLY A 60 -0.03 -16.67 5.73
N VAL A 61 -0.04 -15.54 5.00
CA VAL A 61 0.73 -15.35 3.76
C VAL A 61 2.00 -14.55 4.07
N ASP A 62 3.09 -14.89 3.37
CA ASP A 62 4.32 -14.09 3.42
C ASP A 62 4.05 -12.64 2.94
N PRO A 63 4.55 -11.59 3.63
CA PRO A 63 4.29 -10.21 3.25
C PRO A 63 4.67 -9.84 1.82
N MET A 64 5.76 -10.39 1.28
CA MET A 64 6.19 -10.09 -0.09
C MET A 64 5.32 -10.80 -1.11
N GLU A 65 4.88 -12.03 -0.82
CA GLU A 65 3.90 -12.73 -1.65
C GLU A 65 2.55 -12.00 -1.65
N PHE A 66 2.08 -11.59 -0.47
CA PHE A 66 0.86 -10.80 -0.33
C PHE A 66 0.94 -9.47 -1.10
N ALA A 67 2.09 -8.78 -1.04
CA ALA A 67 2.35 -7.56 -1.80
C ALA A 67 2.18 -7.76 -3.32
N ARG A 68 2.72 -8.86 -3.87
CA ARG A 68 2.53 -9.20 -5.30
C ARG A 68 1.06 -9.41 -5.64
N GLN A 69 0.33 -10.13 -4.80
CA GLN A 69 -1.10 -10.41 -5.00
C GLN A 69 -1.92 -9.12 -5.00
N VAL A 70 -1.64 -8.20 -4.07
CA VAL A 70 -2.31 -6.89 -4.01
C VAL A 70 -2.07 -6.07 -5.28
N ILE A 71 -0.84 -6.04 -5.80
CA ILE A 71 -0.54 -5.35 -7.06
C ILE A 71 -1.34 -5.94 -8.22
N LEU A 72 -1.41 -7.27 -8.31
CA LEU A 72 -2.18 -7.96 -9.36
C LEU A 72 -3.68 -7.63 -9.25
N MET A 73 -4.24 -7.69 -8.05
CA MET A 73 -5.65 -7.38 -7.79
C MET A 73 -5.98 -5.92 -8.16
N HIS A 74 -5.12 -4.97 -7.81
CA HIS A 74 -5.30 -3.56 -8.17
C HIS A 74 -5.29 -3.37 -9.69
N ARG A 75 -4.37 -4.03 -10.42
CA ARG A 75 -4.34 -3.96 -11.90
C ARG A 75 -5.63 -4.51 -12.51
N GLN A 76 -6.18 -5.59 -11.98
CA GLN A 76 -7.44 -6.18 -12.44
C GLN A 76 -8.65 -5.27 -12.16
N ASP A 77 -8.70 -4.64 -10.99
CA ASP A 77 -9.73 -3.65 -10.64
C ASP A 77 -9.70 -2.45 -11.62
N GLN A 78 -8.52 -1.92 -11.93
CA GLN A 78 -8.36 -0.82 -12.89
C GLN A 78 -8.82 -1.21 -14.30
N GLN A 79 -8.50 -2.43 -14.75
CA GLN A 79 -8.96 -2.94 -16.05
C GLN A 79 -10.48 -3.06 -16.11
N THR A 80 -11.10 -3.54 -15.04
CA THR A 80 -12.55 -3.72 -14.96
C THR A 80 -13.29 -2.38 -14.96
N ARG A 81 -12.75 -1.36 -14.28
CA ARG A 81 -13.31 0.00 -14.28
C ARG A 81 -13.15 0.73 -15.61
N SER A 82 -12.15 0.36 -16.41
CA SER A 82 -11.91 0.98 -17.72
C SER A 82 -12.82 0.42 -18.82
N LEU A 83 -13.48 -0.71 -18.56
CA LEU A 83 -14.38 -1.40 -19.50
C LEU A 83 -15.87 -1.12 -19.23
N ASN A 84 -16.19 -0.44 -18.14
CA ASN A 84 -17.55 0.01 -17.77
C ASN A 84 -17.66 1.53 -17.92
#